data_AF-A0A379AGZ6-F1
#
_entry.id   AF-A0A379AGZ6-F1
#
_cell.length_a   1.000
_cell.length_b   1.000
_cell.length_c   1.000
_cell.angle_alpha   90.00
_cell.angle_beta   90.00
_cell.angle_gamma   90.00
#
_symmetry.space_group_name_H-M   'P 1'
#
loop_
_entity.id
_entity.type
_entity.pdbx_description
1 polymer ?
#
loop_
_entity_poly.entity_id
_entity_poly.type
_entity_poly.pdbx_seq_one_letter_code
_entity_poly.pdbx_strand_id
1 'polypeptide(L)'
;MIRRSSCWPKVFRTSIQAIEETLSILDVSEFNRAADIIFKARHIDLYAVGGSAAVARDLSHKMLKIGIKSTAYDDAHIMLMSAAVLSDDDVVIAISHSGATRAVNDPVRLAGRNGAKVIAITNYAESPDREECACGPQFNLSGIASAG
;
A
#
# COMPACT_ATOMS: atom_id res chain seq x y z
N MET A 1 33.41 24.37 13.28
CA MET A 1 32.55 25.30 12.51
C MET A 1 31.60 24.47 11.64
N ILE A 2 30.40 24.17 12.14
CA ILE A 2 29.40 23.36 11.41
C ILE A 2 28.79 24.27 10.33
N ARG A 3 29.07 23.97 9.06
CA ARG A 3 28.54 24.71 7.91
C ARG A 3 27.04 24.41 7.80
N ARG A 4 26.19 25.28 8.37
CA ARG A 4 24.73 25.30 8.14
C ARG A 4 24.44 25.72 6.70
N SER A 5 24.77 24.86 5.74
CA SER A 5 24.19 24.97 4.41
C SER A 5 22.72 24.58 4.55
N SER A 6 21.83 25.46 4.12
CA SER A 6 20.40 25.29 4.34
C SER A 6 19.92 24.04 3.59
N CYS A 7 19.46 23.01 4.31
CA CYS A 7 19.08 21.72 3.73
C CYS A 7 17.69 21.75 3.06
N TRP A 8 16.88 22.79 3.29
CA TRP A 8 15.52 22.89 2.78
C TRP A 8 15.43 22.81 1.24
N PRO A 9 16.30 23.44 0.41
CA PRO A 9 16.18 23.32 -1.04
C PRO A 9 16.40 21.88 -1.51
N LYS A 10 17.26 21.12 -0.81
CA LYS A 10 17.50 19.71 -1.09
C LYS A 10 16.25 18.88 -0.78
N VAL A 11 15.64 19.09 0.39
CA VAL A 11 14.41 18.38 0.79
C VAL A 11 13.25 18.64 -0.18
N PHE A 12 13.02 19.92 -0.56
CA PHE A 12 11.99 20.27 -1.54
C PHE A 12 12.28 19.67 -2.92
N ARG A 13 13.53 19.75 -3.40
CA ARG A 13 13.91 19.18 -4.70
C ARG A 13 13.71 17.66 -4.74
N THR A 14 14.10 16.95 -3.68
CA THR A 14 13.87 15.50 -3.58
C THR A 14 12.37 15.17 -3.57
N SER A 15 11.54 15.99 -2.90
CA SER A 15 10.09 15.77 -2.87
C SER A 15 9.45 15.98 -4.24
N ILE A 16 9.86 17.04 -4.96
CA ILE A 16 9.37 17.31 -6.33
C ILE A 16 9.77 16.17 -7.26
N GLN A 17 11.04 15.75 -7.21
CA GLN A 17 11.54 14.65 -8.03
C GLN A 17 10.77 13.35 -7.77
N ALA A 18 10.49 13.01 -6.50
CA ALA A 18 9.72 11.81 -6.18
C ALA A 18 8.29 11.86 -6.76
N ILE A 19 7.64 13.03 -6.78
CA ILE A 19 6.31 13.20 -7.38
C ILE A 19 6.38 13.04 -8.90
N GLU A 20 7.39 13.62 -9.56
CA GLU A 20 7.58 13.53 -11.01
C GLU A 20 7.87 12.08 -11.45
N GLU A 21 8.76 11.39 -10.74
CA GLU A 21 9.05 9.97 -10.96
C GLU A 21 7.80 9.12 -10.78
N THR A 22 7.02 9.36 -9.72
CA THR A 22 5.75 8.65 -9.46
C THR A 22 4.76 8.84 -10.62
N LEU A 23 4.67 10.05 -11.16
CA LEU A 23 3.83 10.34 -12.31
C LEU A 23 4.32 9.61 -13.58
N SER A 24 5.64 9.48 -13.76
CA SER A 24 6.24 8.89 -14.96
C SER A 24 5.98 7.39 -15.13
N ILE A 25 5.78 6.67 -14.02
CA ILE A 25 5.56 5.23 -13.99
C ILE A 25 4.07 4.85 -13.88
N LEU A 26 3.21 5.84 -13.64
CA LEU A 26 1.83 5.62 -13.27
C LEU A 26 1.05 5.04 -14.45
N ASP A 27 0.66 3.77 -14.32
CA ASP A 27 -0.30 3.17 -15.23
C ASP A 27 -1.72 3.59 -14.83
N VAL A 28 -2.30 4.49 -15.63
CA VAL A 28 -3.66 5.01 -15.44
C VAL A 28 -4.71 3.90 -15.48
N SER A 29 -4.49 2.85 -16.27
CA SER A 29 -5.43 1.73 -16.38
C SER A 29 -5.47 0.91 -15.10
N GLU A 30 -4.31 0.60 -14.53
CA GLU A 30 -4.22 -0.12 -13.25
C GLU A 30 -4.73 0.76 -12.10
N PHE A 31 -4.41 2.07 -12.09
CA PHE A 31 -4.96 3.02 -11.12
C PHE A 31 -6.50 3.01 -11.10
N ASN A 32 -7.13 3.12 -12.26
CA ASN A 32 -8.60 3.09 -12.36
C ASN A 32 -9.17 1.75 -11.90
N ARG A 33 -8.50 0.64 -12.22
CA ARG A 33 -8.92 -0.70 -11.81
C ARG A 33 -8.89 -0.88 -10.29
N ALA A 34 -7.89 -0.33 -9.62
CA ALA A 34 -7.84 -0.32 -8.17
C ALA A 34 -8.89 0.59 -7.55
N ALA A 35 -9.15 1.76 -8.13
CA ALA A 35 -10.23 2.63 -7.69
C ALA A 35 -11.59 1.89 -7.76
N ASP A 36 -11.84 1.14 -8.84
CA ASP A 36 -13.03 0.31 -8.99
C ASP A 36 -13.13 -0.80 -7.94
N ILE A 37 -12.01 -1.43 -7.60
CA ILE A 37 -11.95 -2.47 -6.56
C ILE A 37 -12.28 -1.87 -5.19
N ILE A 38 -11.66 -0.74 -4.85
CA ILE A 38 -11.90 0.00 -3.61
C ILE A 38 -13.36 0.44 -3.50
N PHE A 39 -13.95 0.93 -4.58
CA PHE A 39 -15.34 1.42 -4.56
C PHE A 39 -16.37 0.29 -4.40
N LYS A 40 -16.06 -0.91 -4.89
CA LYS A 40 -16.93 -2.10 -4.77
C LYS A 40 -16.71 -2.89 -3.49
N ALA A 41 -15.68 -2.56 -2.71
CA ALA A 41 -15.32 -3.28 -1.49
C ALA A 41 -16.38 -3.10 -0.40
N ARG A 42 -16.72 -4.20 0.28
CA ARG A 42 -17.54 -4.15 1.50
C ARG A 42 -16.73 -3.62 2.67
N HIS A 43 -15.50 -4.11 2.82
CA HIS A 43 -14.55 -3.70 3.84
C HIS A 43 -13.16 -3.49 3.25
N ILE A 44 -12.42 -2.54 3.81
CA ILE A 44 -11.04 -2.25 3.40
C ILE A 44 -10.13 -2.29 4.61
N ASP A 45 -9.17 -3.19 4.57
CA ASP A 45 -8.10 -3.32 5.55
C ASP A 45 -6.82 -2.67 5.03
N LEU A 46 -6.18 -1.83 5.84
CA LEU A 46 -4.91 -1.20 5.52
C LEU A 46 -3.82 -1.81 6.39
N TYR A 47 -2.82 -2.46 5.79
CA TYR A 47 -1.73 -3.14 6.50
C TYR A 47 -0.42 -2.41 6.29
N ALA A 48 0.18 -1.92 7.37
CA ALA A 48 1.46 -1.23 7.32
C ALA A 48 2.12 -1.18 8.69
N VAL A 49 3.44 -1.34 8.77
CA VAL A 49 4.21 -1.21 10.02
C VAL A 49 5.14 -0.01 10.00
N GLY A 50 5.54 0.48 11.17
CA GLY A 50 6.55 1.53 11.32
C GLY A 50 6.13 2.86 10.69
N GLY A 51 7.03 3.49 9.91
CA GLY A 51 6.76 4.78 9.26
C GLY A 51 5.57 4.72 8.29
N SER A 52 5.38 3.58 7.61
CA SER A 52 4.26 3.38 6.68
C SER A 52 2.90 3.30 7.39
N ALA A 53 2.86 2.98 8.69
CA ALA A 53 1.61 2.99 9.46
C ALA A 53 0.99 4.39 9.56
N ALA A 54 1.80 5.46 9.58
CA ALA A 54 1.28 6.82 9.53
C ALA A 54 0.56 7.11 8.21
N VAL A 55 1.08 6.58 7.09
CA VAL A 55 0.46 6.68 5.76
C VAL A 55 -0.86 5.89 5.72
N ALA A 56 -0.89 4.67 6.28
CA ALA A 56 -2.12 3.88 6.37
C ALA A 56 -3.21 4.59 7.17
N ARG A 57 -2.87 5.20 8.31
CA ARG A 57 -3.84 5.97 9.11
C ARG A 57 -4.35 7.22 8.39
N ASP A 58 -3.45 7.95 7.70
CA ASP A 58 -3.85 9.10 6.88
C ASP A 58 -4.78 8.68 5.73
N LEU A 59 -4.48 7.57 5.06
CA LEU A 59 -5.33 7.00 4.03
C LEU A 59 -6.72 6.63 4.58
N SER A 60 -6.77 5.96 5.74
CA SER A 60 -8.05 5.62 6.39
C SER A 60 -8.89 6.85 6.69
N HIS A 61 -8.26 7.90 7.24
CA HIS A 61 -8.92 9.16 7.51
C HIS A 61 -9.44 9.84 6.23
N LYS A 62 -8.67 9.81 5.14
CA LYS A 62 -9.09 10.35 3.84
C LYS A 62 -10.23 9.55 3.21
N MET A 63 -10.19 8.22 3.31
CA MET A 63 -11.27 7.34 2.85
C MET A 63 -12.57 7.63 3.58
N LEU A 64 -12.51 7.85 4.90
CA LEU A 64 -13.70 8.18 5.69
C LEU A 64 -14.37 9.49 5.22
N LYS A 65 -13.59 10.49 4.79
CA LYS A 65 -14.11 11.76 4.27
C LYS A 65 -14.93 11.59 2.97
N ILE A 66 -14.65 10.55 2.20
CA ILE A 66 -15.38 10.22 0.97
C ILE A 66 -16.42 9.10 1.17
N GLY A 67 -16.73 8.75 2.42
CA GLY A 67 -17.76 7.76 2.76
C GLY A 67 -17.29 6.31 2.72
N ILE A 68 -15.99 6.05 2.53
CA ILE A 68 -15.42 4.70 2.46
C ILE A 68 -14.92 4.31 3.85
N LYS A 69 -15.46 3.22 4.40
CA LYS A 69 -15.02 2.67 5.69
C LYS A 69 -13.77 1.82 5.48
N SER A 70 -12.74 2.08 6.27
CA SER A 70 -11.49 1.32 6.27
C SER A 70 -10.91 1.22 7.67
N THR A 71 -10.13 0.17 7.91
CA THR A 71 -9.45 -0.07 9.19
C THR A 71 -7.94 -0.15 8.96
N ALA A 72 -7.15 0.64 9.69
CA ALA A 72 -5.70 0.58 9.62
C ALA A 72 -5.13 -0.27 10.76
N TYR A 73 -4.31 -1.27 10.41
CA TYR A 73 -3.63 -2.15 11.34
C TYR A 73 -2.12 -1.98 11.22
N ASP A 74 -1.46 -1.77 12.36
CA ASP A 74 -0.02 -1.61 12.47
C ASP A 74 0.67 -2.64 13.37
N ASP A 75 -0.10 -3.54 13.97
CA ASP A 75 0.39 -4.72 14.68
C ASP A 75 0.27 -5.99 13.79
N ALA A 76 1.36 -6.74 13.69
CA ALA A 76 1.45 -7.91 12.80
C ALA A 76 0.49 -9.04 13.20
N HIS A 77 0.27 -9.24 14.50
CA HIS A 77 -0.65 -10.28 14.98
C HIS A 77 -2.09 -9.90 14.68
N ILE A 78 -2.45 -8.63 14.88
CA ILE A 78 -3.80 -8.15 14.55
C ILE A 78 -4.04 -8.20 13.03
N MET A 79 -3.05 -7.85 12.20
CA MET A 79 -3.15 -8.00 10.74
C MET A 79 -3.45 -9.45 10.35
N LEU A 80 -2.76 -10.44 10.93
CA LEU A 80 -3.02 -11.86 10.68
C LEU A 80 -4.44 -12.27 11.10
N MET A 81 -4.90 -11.81 12.27
CA MET A 81 -6.26 -12.08 12.75
C MET A 81 -7.32 -11.49 11.81
N SER A 82 -7.10 -10.26 11.32
CA SER A 82 -7.99 -9.60 10.37
C SER A 82 -8.00 -10.35 9.03
N ALA A 83 -6.83 -10.66 8.49
CA ALA A 83 -6.69 -11.40 7.24
C ALA A 83 -7.39 -12.77 7.27
N ALA A 84 -7.41 -13.43 8.42
CA ALA A 84 -8.05 -14.74 8.61
C ALA A 84 -9.58 -14.71 8.45
N VAL A 85 -10.23 -13.53 8.58
CA VAL A 85 -11.69 -13.39 8.53
C VAL A 85 -12.21 -12.65 7.29
N LEU A 86 -11.33 -12.23 6.38
CA LEU A 86 -11.71 -11.56 5.14
C LEU A 86 -12.31 -12.54 4.13
N SER A 87 -13.16 -12.01 3.24
CA SER A 87 -13.72 -12.74 2.10
C SER A 87 -13.47 -12.03 0.77
N ASP A 88 -14.01 -12.58 -0.32
CA ASP A 88 -13.95 -12.07 -1.70
C ASP A 88 -14.61 -10.68 -1.92
N ASP A 89 -15.47 -10.27 -1.00
CA ASP A 89 -16.07 -8.94 -0.95
C ASP A 89 -15.15 -7.87 -0.30
N ASP A 90 -14.05 -8.30 0.32
CA ASP A 90 -13.15 -7.41 1.07
C ASP A 90 -11.85 -7.14 0.30
N VAL A 91 -11.19 -6.03 0.67
CA VAL A 91 -9.96 -5.57 0.05
C VAL A 91 -8.89 -5.30 1.12
N VAL A 92 -7.67 -5.74 0.85
CA VAL A 92 -6.48 -5.36 1.62
C VAL A 92 -5.65 -4.39 0.80
N ILE A 93 -5.24 -3.29 1.42
CA ILE A 93 -4.23 -2.36 0.89
C ILE A 93 -2.99 -2.46 1.77
N ALA A 94 -1.93 -3.04 1.23
CA ALA A 94 -0.65 -3.16 1.91
C ALA A 94 0.28 -2.01 1.53
N ILE A 95 0.87 -1.35 2.53
CA ILE A 95 1.80 -0.23 2.31
C ILE A 95 3.15 -0.63 2.89
N SER A 96 4.14 -0.79 2.02
CA SER A 96 5.50 -1.21 2.39
C SER A 96 6.50 -0.60 1.44
N HIS A 97 7.42 0.23 1.96
CA HIS A 97 8.42 0.88 1.12
C HIS A 97 9.31 -0.14 0.38
N SER A 98 9.76 -1.20 1.07
CA SER A 98 10.67 -2.20 0.49
C SER A 98 9.97 -3.35 -0.22
N GLY A 99 8.67 -3.58 0.01
CA GLY A 99 7.99 -4.80 -0.46
C GLY A 99 8.63 -6.10 0.08
N ALA A 100 9.30 -6.05 1.23
CA ALA A 100 9.97 -7.23 1.82
C ALA A 100 9.65 -7.38 3.31
N THR A 101 8.66 -6.65 3.80
CA THR A 101 8.33 -6.58 5.22
C THR A 101 7.47 -7.77 5.60
N ARG A 102 8.08 -8.84 6.10
CA ARG A 102 7.40 -10.10 6.50
C ARG A 102 6.13 -9.88 7.33
N ALA A 103 6.20 -8.95 8.29
CA ALA A 103 5.08 -8.59 9.15
C ALA A 103 3.82 -8.10 8.39
N VAL A 104 3.99 -7.57 7.17
CA VAL A 104 2.89 -7.16 6.28
C VAL A 104 2.60 -8.27 5.25
N ASN A 105 3.65 -8.91 4.72
CA ASN A 105 3.53 -9.89 3.64
C ASN A 105 2.79 -11.17 4.06
N ASP A 106 3.00 -11.66 5.29
CA ASP A 106 2.33 -12.86 5.79
C ASP A 106 0.79 -12.67 5.89
N PRO A 107 0.27 -11.58 6.52
CA PRO A 107 -1.15 -11.24 6.47
C PRO A 107 -1.71 -11.08 5.06
N VAL A 108 -0.98 -10.40 4.17
CA VAL A 108 -1.41 -10.17 2.79
C VAL A 108 -1.65 -11.49 2.05
N ARG A 109 -0.75 -12.46 2.23
CA ARG A 109 -0.88 -13.79 1.62
C ARG A 109 -2.05 -14.56 2.20
N LEU A 110 -2.27 -14.46 3.50
CA LEU A 110 -3.41 -15.08 4.16
C LEU A 110 -4.72 -14.51 3.62
N ALA A 111 -4.83 -13.19 3.50
CA ALA A 111 -5.99 -12.51 2.94
C ALA A 111 -6.27 -12.96 1.50
N GLY A 112 -5.24 -13.01 0.65
CA GLY A 112 -5.37 -13.51 -0.72
C GLY A 112 -5.82 -14.97 -0.81
N ARG A 113 -5.31 -15.84 0.08
CA ARG A 113 -5.77 -17.25 0.18
C ARG A 113 -7.22 -17.37 0.61
N ASN A 114 -7.72 -16.42 1.39
CA ASN A 114 -9.12 -16.33 1.81
C ASN A 114 -10.03 -15.67 0.76
N GLY A 115 -9.48 -15.26 -0.38
CA GLY A 115 -10.23 -14.71 -1.52
C GLY A 115 -10.29 -13.20 -1.57
N ALA A 116 -9.78 -12.50 -0.54
CA ALA A 116 -9.76 -11.04 -0.53
C ALA A 116 -8.89 -10.48 -1.65
N LYS A 117 -9.30 -9.35 -2.21
CA LYS A 117 -8.51 -8.66 -3.23
C LYS A 117 -7.38 -7.91 -2.54
N VAL A 118 -6.18 -7.99 -3.10
CA VAL A 118 -4.99 -7.35 -2.53
C VAL A 118 -4.55 -6.23 -3.46
N ILE A 119 -4.26 -5.07 -2.89
CA ILE A 119 -3.61 -3.92 -3.51
C ILE A 119 -2.31 -3.65 -2.74
N ALA A 120 -1.19 -3.53 -3.44
CA ALA A 120 0.11 -3.23 -2.84
C ALA A 120 0.61 -1.84 -3.28
N ILE A 121 1.09 -1.04 -2.32
CA ILE A 121 1.75 0.24 -2.53
C ILE A 121 3.21 0.08 -2.06
N THR A 122 4.14 0.08 -3.02
CA THR A 122 5.57 -0.19 -2.79
C THR A 122 6.45 0.63 -3.75
N ASN A 123 7.68 0.93 -3.32
CA ASN A 123 8.68 1.65 -4.12
C ASN A 123 9.42 0.73 -5.12
N TYR A 124 9.34 -0.59 -4.92
CA TYR A 124 10.03 -1.56 -5.79
C TYR A 124 9.03 -2.31 -6.66
N ALA A 125 9.00 -1.96 -7.94
CA ALA A 125 8.24 -2.68 -8.94
C ALA A 125 8.64 -4.18 -8.99
N GLU A 126 9.91 -4.51 -8.73
CA GLU A 126 10.49 -5.87 -8.70
C GLU A 126 10.85 -6.35 -7.28
N SER A 127 10.00 -6.09 -6.30
CA SER A 127 10.18 -6.67 -4.95
C SER A 127 9.83 -8.18 -4.94
N PRO A 128 10.39 -8.98 -4.00
CA PRO A 128 10.12 -10.43 -3.88
C PRO A 128 8.63 -10.80 -3.78
N ASP A 129 7.79 -9.83 -3.42
CA ASP A 129 6.32 -9.93 -3.42
C ASP A 129 5.72 -10.27 -4.80
N ARG A 130 6.45 -10.09 -5.91
CA ARG A 130 5.98 -10.45 -7.26
C ARG A 130 5.77 -11.94 -7.48
N GLU A 131 6.66 -12.79 -6.95
CA GLU A 131 6.75 -14.19 -7.36
C GLU A 131 5.98 -15.14 -6.44
N GLU A 132 5.73 -14.69 -5.21
CA GLU A 132 5.31 -15.57 -4.12
C GLU A 132 3.86 -15.27 -3.66
N CYS A 133 3.26 -14.24 -4.26
CA CYS A 133 1.82 -13.96 -4.26
C CYS A 133 1.15 -14.59 -5.51
N ALA A 134 1.36 -15.88 -5.81
CA ALA A 134 0.82 -16.52 -7.03
C ALA A 134 -0.54 -17.24 -6.87
N CYS A 135 -1.22 -17.12 -5.71
CA CYS A 135 -2.46 -17.86 -5.44
C CYS A 135 -3.66 -16.93 -5.27
N GLY A 136 -4.35 -16.59 -6.36
CA GLY A 136 -5.64 -15.88 -6.38
C GLY A 136 -5.80 -14.92 -7.57
N PRO A 137 -7.02 -14.43 -7.89
CA PRO A 137 -7.21 -13.36 -8.88
C PRO A 137 -6.65 -12.04 -8.31
N GLN A 138 -5.37 -11.78 -8.57
CA GLN A 138 -4.65 -10.65 -7.96
C GLN A 138 -4.60 -9.41 -8.83
N PHE A 139 -4.60 -8.27 -8.15
CA PHE A 139 -4.65 -6.95 -8.74
C PHE A 139 -3.45 -6.11 -8.32
N ASN A 140 -2.56 -5.85 -9.28
CA ASN A 140 -1.23 -5.40 -8.99
C ASN A 140 -1.03 -3.92 -9.32
N LEU A 141 -1.14 -3.05 -8.31
CA LEU A 141 -0.77 -1.64 -8.41
C LEU A 141 0.72 -1.35 -8.21
N SER A 142 1.61 -2.32 -8.40
CA SER A 142 3.07 -2.14 -8.28
C SER A 142 3.66 -1.04 -9.18
N GLY A 143 2.89 -0.45 -10.10
CA GLY A 143 3.27 0.70 -10.92
C GLY A 143 2.91 2.09 -10.36
N ILE A 144 2.33 2.23 -9.16
CA ILE A 144 1.88 3.56 -8.67
C ILE A 144 2.90 4.28 -7.78
N ALA A 145 4.01 3.65 -7.36
CA ALA A 145 4.90 4.31 -6.40
C ALA A 145 6.41 3.97 -6.50
N SER A 146 6.96 3.54 -7.64
CA SER A 146 8.41 3.51 -7.85
C SER A 146 9.01 4.89 -8.16
N ALA A 147 9.28 5.67 -7.12
CA ALA A 147 10.05 6.89 -7.17
C ALA A 147 10.99 6.93 -5.97
N GLY A 148 12.29 6.86 -6.25
CA GLY A 148 13.46 7.07 -5.38
C GLY A 148 13.28 6.92 -3.88
#